data_AF-A0A351MCG1-F1
#
_entry.id   AF-A0A351MCG1-F1
#
_cell.length_a   1.000
_cell.length_b   1.000
_cell.length_c   1.000
_cell.angle_alpha   90.00
_cell.angle_beta   90.00
_cell.angle_gamma   90.00
#
_symmetry.space_group_name_H-M   'P 1'
#
loop_
_entity.id
_entity.type
_entity.pdbx_description
1 polymer ?
#
loop_
_entity_poly.entity_id
_entity_poly.type
_entity_poly.pdbx_seq_one_letter_code
_entity_poly.pdbx_strand_id
1 'polypeptide(L)'
;MILLGRGPYFGRVLLLAWAVAMVSHPPHPALALQRVVGCEALPLVAGVYFAGLQVLLSYWAVLRLRDAGQSPLWAFSTWVGALPGLAAGMGYPMAGEAQALAYGLGILATLGIGALEPVARGGVRIAHEHWVGRYGRRLLLPVILLQVLVLAPRSDAAVARWLIEDGMHIAPVLQQAVETRWRAEGRLPDSNHAAGLPPPEGLTGNAVAYSGVGPDGRVYLVFEHPRLPCPVRGARIELVPEETGSDLLWRCVTALPEAVRPHACREPPAPLSSVGAASTPDASGLQPSAGAAVAGGMLPRRPGVCGTMGPA
;
A
#
# COMPACT_ATOMS: atom_id res chain seq x y z
N MET A 1 15.53 43.29 -30.65
CA MET A 1 16.76 42.67 -30.11
C MET A 1 16.77 42.94 -28.61
N ILE A 2 16.26 42.02 -27.80
CA ILE A 2 16.16 42.15 -26.34
C ILE A 2 17.18 41.18 -25.73
N LEU A 3 18.24 41.74 -25.14
CA LEU A 3 19.27 41.01 -24.41
C LEU A 3 18.72 40.55 -23.05
N LEU A 4 18.34 39.27 -22.96
CA LEU A 4 18.05 38.63 -21.66
C LEU A 4 19.37 38.12 -21.07
N GLY A 5 19.83 38.78 -20.00
CA GLY A 5 21.02 38.40 -19.24
C GLY A 5 20.87 37.03 -18.56
N ARG A 6 21.95 36.24 -18.59
CA ARG A 6 22.11 34.95 -17.90
C ARG A 6 22.11 35.15 -16.38
N GLY A 7 20.93 35.27 -15.78
CA GLY A 7 20.73 35.26 -14.34
C GLY A 7 20.45 33.84 -13.80
N PRO A 8 20.74 33.55 -12.52
CA PRO A 8 20.56 32.23 -11.89
C PRO A 8 19.10 31.74 -11.81
N TYR A 9 18.14 32.58 -12.23
CA TYR A 9 16.71 32.28 -12.25
C TYR A 9 16.21 31.77 -13.60
N PHE A 10 17.02 31.85 -14.66
CA PHE A 10 16.63 31.45 -16.01
C PHE A 10 16.23 29.97 -16.09
N GLY A 11 16.97 29.09 -15.39
CA GLY A 11 16.67 27.66 -15.34
C GLY A 11 15.36 27.32 -14.62
N ARG A 12 14.98 28.10 -13.60
CA ARG A 12 13.73 27.87 -12.83
C ARG A 12 12.50 28.29 -13.63
N VAL A 13 12.60 29.41 -14.35
CA VAL A 13 11.52 29.90 -15.22
C VAL A 13 11.31 28.95 -16.40
N LEU A 14 12.39 28.38 -16.97
CA LEU A 14 12.31 27.37 -18.02
C LEU A 14 11.62 26.08 -17.54
N LEU A 15 11.93 25.62 -16.34
CA LEU A 15 11.38 24.39 -15.76
C LEU A 15 9.88 24.54 -15.45
N LEU A 16 9.47 25.71 -14.94
CA LEU A 16 8.07 26.05 -14.72
C LEU A 16 7.30 26.18 -16.04
N ALA A 17 7.87 26.87 -17.02
CA ALA A 17 7.26 27.00 -18.35
C ALA A 17 7.11 25.63 -19.04
N TRP A 18 8.09 24.74 -18.87
CA TRP A 18 8.05 23.37 -19.39
C TRP A 18 7.00 22.50 -18.71
N ALA A 19 6.89 22.56 -17.37
CA ALA A 19 5.86 21.84 -16.63
C ALA A 19 4.45 22.31 -17.01
N VAL A 20 4.25 23.62 -17.21
CA VAL A 20 2.97 24.18 -17.66
C VAL A 20 2.64 23.77 -19.10
N ALA A 21 3.64 23.72 -19.99
CA ALA A 21 3.46 23.31 -21.39
C ALA A 21 3.07 21.82 -21.52
N MET A 22 3.63 20.94 -20.70
CA MET A 22 3.30 19.50 -20.69
C MET A 22 1.87 19.21 -20.21
N VAL A 23 1.33 20.06 -19.34
CA VAL A 23 -0.04 19.90 -18.81
C VAL A 23 -1.08 20.45 -19.79
N SER A 24 -0.71 21.41 -20.64
CA SER A 24 -1.69 22.15 -21.45
C SER A 24 -1.95 21.55 -22.83
N HIS A 25 -0.97 21.03 -23.60
CA HIS A 25 -1.20 20.51 -24.98
C HIS A 25 -0.30 19.30 -25.34
N PRO A 26 -0.85 18.14 -25.78
CA PRO A 26 -0.14 17.18 -26.64
C PRO A 26 -0.61 17.36 -28.10
N PRO A 27 0.27 17.40 -29.13
CA PRO A 27 1.27 16.35 -29.38
C PRO A 27 2.65 16.85 -29.87
N HIS A 28 3.64 15.96 -29.79
CA HIS A 28 5.06 16.09 -30.22
C HIS A 28 6.05 16.77 -29.24
N PRO A 29 6.34 16.11 -28.10
CA PRO A 29 7.35 16.59 -27.14
C PRO A 29 8.79 16.60 -27.71
N ALA A 30 9.09 15.84 -28.77
CA ALA A 30 10.45 15.70 -29.29
C ALA A 30 11.00 16.98 -29.95
N LEU A 31 10.18 17.71 -30.71
CA LEU A 31 10.61 18.94 -31.40
C LEU A 31 10.74 20.13 -30.46
N ALA A 32 9.93 20.18 -29.40
CA ALA A 32 10.02 21.20 -28.35
C ALA A 32 11.29 21.03 -27.51
N LEU A 33 11.68 19.78 -27.20
CA LEU A 33 12.91 19.49 -26.46
C LEU A 33 14.17 19.92 -27.22
N GLN A 34 14.19 19.70 -28.54
CA GLN A 34 15.36 19.94 -29.40
C GLN A 34 15.71 21.44 -29.52
N ARG A 35 14.71 22.33 -29.47
CA ARG A 35 14.92 23.79 -29.53
C ARG A 35 15.38 24.40 -28.20
N VAL A 36 15.02 23.79 -27.08
CA VAL A 36 15.24 24.37 -25.74
C VAL A 36 16.55 23.91 -25.11
N VAL A 37 16.96 22.67 -25.38
CA VAL A 37 18.08 22.03 -24.67
C VAL A 37 19.41 22.12 -25.45
N GLY A 38 19.38 22.46 -26.74
CA GLY A 38 20.54 22.41 -27.62
C GLY A 38 20.99 20.97 -27.90
N CYS A 39 21.53 20.71 -29.10
CA CYS A 39 21.87 19.35 -29.54
C CYS A 39 22.87 18.61 -28.63
N GLU A 40 23.65 19.34 -27.81
CA GLU A 40 24.67 18.73 -26.95
C GLU A 40 24.13 18.15 -25.63
N ALA A 41 22.98 18.61 -25.13
CA ALA A 41 22.45 18.13 -23.83
C ALA A 41 21.36 17.05 -23.97
N LEU A 42 20.89 16.77 -25.19
CA LEU A 42 19.96 15.67 -25.48
C LEU A 42 20.43 14.28 -25.00
N PRO A 43 21.70 13.85 -25.20
CA PRO A 43 22.15 12.53 -24.75
C PRO A 43 22.22 12.40 -23.23
N LEU A 44 22.49 13.49 -22.51
CA LEU A 44 22.50 13.50 -21.05
C LEU A 44 21.09 13.38 -20.47
N VAL A 45 20.12 14.12 -21.02
CA VAL A 45 18.72 14.03 -20.60
C VAL A 45 18.14 12.65 -20.92
N ALA A 46 18.45 12.10 -22.10
CA ALA A 46 18.04 10.74 -22.47
C ALA A 46 18.67 9.69 -21.55
N GLY A 47 19.96 9.85 -21.19
CA GLY A 47 20.65 8.95 -20.26
C GLY A 47 20.05 8.95 -18.85
N VAL A 48 19.69 10.12 -18.32
CA VAL A 48 19.06 10.23 -16.98
C VAL A 48 17.64 9.66 -16.99
N TYR A 49 16.86 9.94 -18.04
CA TYR A 49 15.53 9.34 -18.20
C TYR A 49 15.60 7.82 -18.34
N PHE A 50 16.57 7.31 -19.09
CA PHE A 50 16.77 5.88 -19.29
C PHE A 50 17.20 5.18 -17.99
N ALA A 51 18.13 5.78 -17.23
CA ALA A 51 18.54 5.26 -15.93
C ALA A 51 17.37 5.27 -14.92
N GLY A 52 16.58 6.34 -14.89
CA GLY A 52 15.38 6.43 -14.05
C GLY A 52 14.33 5.40 -14.44
N LEU A 53 14.08 5.21 -15.74
CA LEU A 53 13.16 4.21 -16.27
C LEU A 53 13.64 2.79 -15.95
N GLN A 54 14.93 2.51 -16.07
CA GLN A 54 15.48 1.20 -15.69
C GLN A 54 15.28 0.91 -14.21
N VAL A 55 15.60 1.84 -13.30
CA VAL A 55 15.39 1.65 -11.86
C VAL A 55 13.92 1.38 -11.54
N LEU A 56 12.99 2.09 -12.20
CA LEU A 56 11.56 1.87 -12.06
C LEU A 56 11.12 0.49 -12.56
N LEU A 57 11.60 0.07 -13.73
CA LEU A 57 11.29 -1.25 -14.30
C LEU A 57 11.88 -2.40 -13.46
N SER A 58 13.10 -2.24 -12.96
CA SER A 58 13.74 -3.20 -12.05
C SER A 58 12.96 -3.32 -10.74
N TYR A 59 12.55 -2.19 -10.16
CA TYR A 59 11.75 -2.17 -8.94
C TYR A 59 10.37 -2.83 -9.15
N TRP A 60 9.70 -2.52 -10.25
CA TRP A 60 8.40 -3.11 -10.60
C TRP A 60 8.50 -4.63 -10.84
N ALA A 61 9.56 -5.09 -11.53
CA ALA A 61 9.82 -6.51 -11.74
C ALA A 61 10.06 -7.26 -10.41
N VAL A 62 10.83 -6.66 -9.49
CA VAL A 62 11.07 -7.23 -8.16
C VAL A 62 9.78 -7.34 -7.33
N LEU A 63 8.90 -6.33 -7.39
CA LEU A 63 7.61 -6.37 -6.70
C LEU A 63 6.72 -7.51 -7.25
N ARG A 64 6.58 -7.63 -8.57
CA ARG A 64 5.80 -8.74 -9.17
C ARG A 64 6.37 -10.12 -8.85
N LEU A 65 7.70 -10.26 -8.83
CA LEU A 65 8.35 -11.55 -8.56
C LEU A 65 8.26 -11.94 -7.07
N ARG A 66 8.21 -10.95 -6.17
CA ARG A 66 7.90 -11.18 -4.75
C ARG A 66 6.48 -11.68 -4.56
N ASP A 67 5.51 -11.08 -5.26
CA ASP A 67 4.10 -11.53 -5.21
C ASP A 67 3.94 -12.96 -5.77
N ALA A 68 4.86 -13.39 -6.64
CA ALA A 68 4.93 -14.76 -7.18
C ALA A 68 5.73 -15.75 -6.30
N GLY A 69 6.17 -15.34 -5.11
CA GLY A 69 6.90 -16.21 -4.16
C GLY A 69 8.34 -16.55 -4.56
N GLN A 70 8.92 -15.83 -5.54
CA GLN A 70 10.29 -16.09 -5.98
C GLN A 70 11.33 -15.27 -5.18
N SER A 71 12.52 -15.83 -5.02
CA SER A 71 13.58 -15.18 -4.25
C SER A 71 14.12 -13.93 -4.98
N PRO A 72 14.38 -12.82 -4.26
CA PRO A 72 14.88 -11.58 -4.86
C PRO A 72 16.19 -11.73 -5.65
N LEU A 73 17.02 -12.70 -5.25
CA LEU A 73 18.30 -13.01 -5.92
C LEU A 73 18.09 -13.64 -7.31
N TRP A 74 17.09 -14.51 -7.47
CA TRP A 74 16.76 -15.12 -8.76
C TRP A 74 16.15 -14.09 -9.73
N ALA A 75 15.30 -13.20 -9.21
CA ALA A 75 14.73 -12.10 -9.98
C ALA A 75 15.82 -11.16 -10.51
N PHE A 76 16.78 -10.83 -9.64
CA PHE A 76 17.90 -9.98 -9.99
C PHE A 76 18.84 -10.62 -11.02
N SER A 77 19.22 -11.89 -10.85
CA SER A 77 20.13 -12.57 -11.78
C SER A 77 19.53 -12.71 -13.18
N THR A 78 18.23 -12.99 -13.26
CA THR A 78 17.49 -13.08 -14.54
C THR A 78 17.41 -11.72 -15.24
N TRP A 79 17.20 -10.64 -14.48
CA TRP A 79 17.20 -9.28 -15.02
C TRP A 79 18.60 -8.85 -15.51
N VAL A 80 19.65 -9.09 -14.71
CA VAL A 80 21.04 -8.80 -15.10
C VAL A 80 21.44 -9.59 -16.34
N GLY A 81 21.02 -10.85 -16.46
CA GLY A 81 21.25 -11.67 -17.64
C GLY A 81 20.57 -11.15 -18.92
N ALA A 82 19.50 -10.36 -18.80
CA ALA A 82 18.79 -9.77 -19.95
C ALA A 82 19.39 -8.42 -20.41
N LEU A 83 20.18 -7.74 -19.56
CA LEU A 83 20.76 -6.43 -19.88
C LEU A 83 21.63 -6.40 -21.15
N PRO A 84 22.50 -7.39 -21.42
CA PRO A 84 23.31 -7.39 -22.63
C PRO A 84 22.48 -7.41 -23.92
N GLY A 85 21.39 -8.18 -23.93
CA GLY A 85 20.47 -8.27 -25.09
C GLY A 85 19.73 -6.96 -25.34
N LEU A 86 19.32 -6.27 -24.27
CA LEU A 86 18.66 -4.97 -24.36
C LEU A 86 19.64 -3.87 -24.83
N ALA A 87 20.88 -3.86 -24.32
CA ALA A 87 21.90 -2.90 -24.73
C ALA A 87 22.29 -3.06 -26.21
N ALA A 88 22.44 -4.31 -26.67
CA ALA A 88 22.75 -4.62 -28.07
C ALA A 88 21.61 -4.19 -29.02
N GLY A 89 20.35 -4.41 -28.64
CA GLY A 89 19.19 -3.99 -29.43
C GLY A 89 19.05 -2.47 -29.60
N MET A 90 19.70 -1.68 -28.74
CA MET A 90 19.70 -0.21 -28.79
C MET A 90 20.96 0.39 -29.42
N GLY A 91 21.85 -0.44 -29.98
CA GLY A 91 23.07 0.04 -30.64
C GLY A 91 24.15 0.58 -29.70
N TYR A 92 24.09 0.25 -28.40
CA TYR A 92 25.16 0.54 -27.46
C TYR A 92 26.15 -0.63 -27.47
N PRO A 93 27.38 -0.46 -28.01
CA PRO A 93 28.40 -1.50 -27.92
C PRO A 93 28.92 -1.56 -26.48
N MET A 94 28.31 -2.40 -25.65
CA MET A 94 28.92 -2.78 -24.37
C MET A 94 30.12 -3.68 -24.70
N ALA A 95 31.33 -3.21 -24.42
CA ALA A 95 32.58 -3.89 -24.75
C ALA A 95 32.88 -5.02 -23.74
N GLY A 96 31.97 -5.99 -23.65
CA GLY A 96 32.14 -7.23 -22.89
C GLY A 96 31.36 -7.30 -21.57
N GLU A 97 31.26 -8.53 -21.06
CA GLU A 97 30.54 -8.92 -19.84
C GLU A 97 30.97 -8.12 -18.60
N ALA A 98 32.24 -7.70 -18.55
CA ALA A 98 32.80 -6.89 -17.48
C ALA A 98 32.21 -5.47 -17.40
N GLN A 99 31.83 -4.85 -18.52
CA GLN A 99 31.20 -3.51 -18.51
C GLN A 99 29.73 -3.59 -18.09
N ALA A 100 29.01 -4.64 -18.50
CA ALA A 100 27.65 -4.88 -18.04
C ALA A 100 27.61 -5.16 -16.53
N LEU A 101 28.57 -5.94 -16.03
CA LEU A 101 28.76 -6.17 -14.60
C LEU A 101 29.11 -4.87 -13.87
N ALA A 102 30.04 -4.04 -14.39
CA ALA A 102 30.38 -2.77 -13.75
C ALA A 102 29.18 -1.80 -13.65
N TYR A 103 28.32 -1.76 -14.68
CA TYR A 103 27.07 -0.99 -14.64
C TYR A 103 26.05 -1.57 -13.66
N GLY A 104 25.84 -2.89 -13.67
CA GLY A 104 24.95 -3.57 -12.72
C GLY A 104 25.40 -3.41 -11.27
N LEU A 105 26.72 -3.46 -11.03
CA LEU A 105 27.34 -3.24 -9.73
C LEU A 105 27.25 -1.78 -9.27
N GLY A 106 27.37 -0.83 -10.19
CA GLY A 106 27.14 0.58 -9.91
C GLY A 106 25.71 0.84 -9.41
N ILE A 107 24.73 0.20 -10.06
CA ILE A 107 23.31 0.27 -9.67
C ILE A 107 23.09 -0.40 -8.30
N LEU A 108 23.65 -1.60 -8.07
CA LEU A 108 23.58 -2.30 -6.77
C LEU A 108 24.22 -1.50 -5.63
N ALA A 109 25.37 -0.86 -5.88
CA ALA A 109 26.05 -0.01 -4.92
C ALA A 109 25.21 1.23 -4.57
N THR A 110 24.52 1.83 -5.54
CA THR A 110 23.56 2.92 -5.26
C THR A 110 22.29 2.45 -4.55
N LEU A 111 21.91 1.17 -4.69
CA LEU A 111 20.76 0.57 -3.99
C LEU A 111 21.11 0.00 -2.60
N GLY A 112 22.37 0.08 -2.16
CA GLY A 112 22.79 -0.32 -0.81
C GLY A 112 22.76 -1.82 -0.53
N ILE A 113 22.82 -2.67 -1.57
CA ILE A 113 22.82 -4.12 -1.39
C ILE A 113 24.27 -4.57 -1.11
N GLY A 114 24.61 -4.72 0.17
CA GLY A 114 25.97 -4.91 0.69
C GLY A 114 26.64 -6.28 0.44
N ALA A 115 26.47 -6.89 -0.73
CA ALA A 115 26.98 -8.25 -0.98
C ALA A 115 28.39 -8.31 -1.63
N LEU A 116 29.08 -7.18 -1.88
CA LEU A 116 30.34 -7.19 -2.64
C LEU A 116 31.42 -6.29 -2.03
N GLU A 117 32.01 -6.77 -0.95
CA GLU A 117 32.87 -5.97 -0.07
C GLU A 117 34.37 -5.89 -0.41
N PRO A 118 35.03 -6.85 -1.12
CA PRO A 118 36.49 -6.76 -1.29
C PRO A 118 36.97 -6.03 -2.55
N VAL A 119 36.21 -5.96 -3.65
CA VAL A 119 36.67 -5.35 -4.93
C VAL A 119 36.27 -3.86 -5.06
N ALA A 120 35.31 -3.39 -4.28
CA ALA A 120 34.72 -2.04 -4.43
C ALA A 120 35.49 -0.92 -3.71
N ARG A 121 36.41 -1.21 -2.78
CA ARG A 121 36.90 -0.19 -1.82
C ARG A 121 37.76 0.93 -2.42
N GLY A 122 38.46 0.68 -3.54
CA GLY A 122 39.35 1.67 -4.17
C GLY A 122 38.65 2.61 -5.15
N GLY A 123 37.89 2.05 -6.11
CA GLY A 123 37.25 2.82 -7.17
C GLY A 123 35.95 3.52 -6.76
N VAL A 124 35.20 2.93 -5.82
CA VAL A 124 33.87 3.47 -5.43
C VAL A 124 34.00 4.74 -4.59
N ARG A 125 35.08 4.90 -3.81
CA ARG A 125 35.24 6.07 -2.93
C ARG A 125 35.42 7.37 -3.71
N ILE A 126 36.17 7.35 -4.82
CA ILE A 126 36.46 8.53 -5.64
C ILE A 126 35.25 8.90 -6.52
N ALA A 127 34.54 7.91 -7.07
CA ALA A 127 33.34 8.16 -7.86
C ALA A 127 32.16 8.65 -6.99
N HIS A 128 32.01 8.11 -5.77
CA HIS A 128 30.92 8.46 -4.87
C HIS A 128 31.03 9.89 -4.33
N GLU A 129 32.23 10.34 -3.91
CA GLU A 129 32.41 11.70 -3.38
C GLU A 129 32.19 12.80 -4.44
N HIS A 130 32.55 12.54 -5.70
CA HIS A 130 32.36 13.53 -6.78
C HIS A 130 30.92 13.62 -7.29
N TRP A 131 30.20 12.50 -7.37
CA TRP A 131 28.82 12.47 -7.88
C TRP A 131 27.80 12.85 -6.80
N VAL A 132 27.93 12.32 -5.58
CA VAL A 132 26.98 12.58 -4.48
C VAL A 132 27.12 14.01 -3.94
N GLY A 133 28.34 14.55 -3.91
CA GLY A 133 28.61 15.89 -3.38
C GLY A 133 27.97 17.03 -4.18
N ARG A 134 27.99 16.95 -5.53
CA ARG A 134 27.55 18.07 -6.40
C ARG A 134 26.17 17.86 -7.03
N TYR A 135 25.81 16.62 -7.37
CA TYR A 135 24.53 16.30 -8.04
C TYR A 135 23.57 15.52 -7.15
N GLY A 136 24.07 14.72 -6.21
CA GLY A 136 23.26 13.90 -5.29
C GLY A 136 22.21 14.73 -4.53
N ARG A 137 22.58 15.86 -3.92
CA ARG A 137 21.60 16.68 -3.16
C ARG A 137 20.56 17.40 -4.03
N ARG A 138 20.89 17.73 -5.28
CA ARG A 138 20.00 18.52 -6.15
C ARG A 138 19.03 17.67 -6.98
N LEU A 139 19.42 16.44 -7.32
CA LEU A 139 18.61 15.54 -8.15
C LEU A 139 17.92 14.44 -7.35
N LEU A 140 18.50 13.98 -6.22
CA LEU A 140 17.89 12.91 -5.42
C LEU A 140 16.59 13.37 -4.75
N LEU A 141 16.57 14.60 -4.20
CA LEU A 141 15.40 15.13 -3.50
C LEU A 141 14.15 15.21 -4.39
N PRO A 142 14.18 15.80 -5.61
CA PRO A 142 13.00 15.85 -6.48
C PRO A 142 12.59 14.46 -7.00
N VAL A 143 13.53 13.54 -7.21
CA VAL A 143 13.19 12.15 -7.59
C VAL A 143 12.46 11.44 -6.46
N ILE A 144 12.94 11.53 -5.22
CA ILE A 144 12.24 10.98 -4.04
C ILE A 144 10.87 11.66 -3.88
N LEU A 145 10.79 12.99 -4.02
CA LEU A 145 9.54 13.72 -3.89
C LEU A 145 8.51 13.29 -4.94
N LEU A 146 8.94 13.11 -6.19
CA LEU A 146 8.09 12.64 -7.29
C LEU A 146 7.60 11.21 -7.03
N GLN A 147 8.48 10.32 -6.54
CA GLN A 147 8.09 8.96 -6.19
C GLN A 147 7.06 8.93 -5.06
N VAL A 148 7.26 9.74 -4.00
CA VAL A 148 6.28 9.88 -2.93
C VAL A 148 4.96 10.44 -3.47
N LEU A 149 5.00 11.46 -4.33
CA LEU A 149 3.80 12.10 -4.89
C LEU A 149 2.98 11.14 -5.77
N VAL A 150 3.65 10.33 -6.59
CA VAL A 150 3.00 9.35 -7.48
C VAL A 150 2.45 8.16 -6.69
N LEU A 151 3.12 7.76 -5.60
CA LEU A 151 2.68 6.68 -4.72
C LEU A 151 1.62 7.11 -3.69
N ALA A 152 1.33 8.42 -3.58
CA ALA A 152 0.53 8.97 -2.49
C ALA A 152 -1.00 8.96 -2.62
N PRO A 153 -1.69 8.46 -3.67
CA PRO A 153 -3.10 8.15 -3.54
C PRO A 153 -3.21 6.67 -3.17
N ARG A 154 -2.91 6.31 -1.91
CA ARG A 154 -3.63 5.15 -1.37
C ARG A 154 -5.09 5.57 -1.39
N SER A 155 -5.87 4.96 -2.27
CA SER A 155 -7.31 5.23 -2.33
C SER A 155 -7.85 5.09 -0.91
N ASP A 156 -8.66 6.05 -0.47
CA ASP A 156 -9.29 6.00 0.87
C ASP A 156 -10.00 4.66 1.09
N ALA A 157 -10.45 4.02 0.00
CA ALA A 157 -10.99 2.68 -0.03
C ALA A 157 -10.02 1.57 0.44
N ALA A 158 -8.73 1.62 0.10
CA ALA A 158 -7.75 0.62 0.54
C ALA A 158 -7.49 0.71 2.04
N VAL A 159 -7.32 1.92 2.57
CA VAL A 159 -7.17 2.15 4.01
C VAL A 159 -8.45 1.78 4.75
N ALA A 160 -9.62 2.14 4.23
CA ALA A 160 -10.90 1.78 4.81
C ALA A 160 -11.12 0.26 4.83
N ARG A 161 -10.81 -0.43 3.73
CA ARG A 161 -10.93 -1.89 3.65
C ARG A 161 -10.04 -2.57 4.68
N TRP A 162 -8.78 -2.15 4.80
CA TRP A 162 -7.87 -2.70 5.80
C TRP A 162 -8.39 -2.48 7.24
N LEU A 163 -8.90 -1.29 7.56
CA LEU A 163 -9.49 -1.00 8.87
C LEU A 163 -10.74 -1.85 9.15
N ILE A 164 -11.60 -2.06 8.14
CA ILE A 164 -12.79 -2.89 8.27
C ILE A 164 -12.38 -4.35 8.47
N GLU A 165 -11.43 -4.85 7.70
CA GLU A 165 -10.89 -6.21 7.82
C GLU A 165 -10.27 -6.45 9.20
N ASP A 166 -9.49 -5.49 9.73
CA ASP A 166 -8.95 -5.54 11.09
C ASP A 166 -10.07 -5.64 12.14
N GLY A 167 -11.14 -4.85 11.98
CA GLY A 167 -12.30 -4.90 12.88
C GLY A 167 -13.09 -6.21 12.80
N MET A 168 -13.09 -6.89 11.65
CA MET A 168 -13.79 -8.17 11.47
C MET A 168 -13.17 -9.31 12.28
N HIS A 169 -11.97 -9.17 12.85
CA HIS A 169 -11.37 -10.18 13.73
C HIS A 169 -12.16 -10.42 15.03
N ILE A 170 -13.06 -9.51 15.42
CA ILE A 170 -13.94 -9.69 16.59
C ILE A 170 -15.11 -10.63 16.26
N ALA A 171 -15.54 -10.69 15.00
CA ALA A 171 -16.73 -11.42 14.60
C ALA A 171 -16.70 -12.92 14.97
N PRO A 172 -15.61 -13.68 14.76
CA PRO A 172 -15.56 -15.11 15.12
C PRO A 172 -15.82 -15.37 16.61
N VAL A 173 -15.38 -14.48 17.50
CA VAL A 173 -15.61 -14.61 18.96
C VAL A 173 -17.10 -14.47 19.27
N LEU A 174 -17.77 -13.51 18.64
CA LEU A 174 -19.22 -13.30 18.80
C LEU A 174 -20.02 -14.48 18.21
N GLN A 175 -19.65 -14.94 17.01
CA GLN A 175 -20.28 -16.09 16.36
C GLN A 175 -20.15 -17.35 17.20
N GLN A 176 -18.96 -17.62 17.73
CA GLN A 176 -18.72 -18.76 18.62
C GLN A 176 -19.59 -18.70 19.88
N ALA A 177 -19.72 -17.52 20.50
CA ALA A 177 -20.59 -17.36 21.67
C ALA A 177 -22.07 -17.62 21.34
N VAL A 178 -22.56 -17.12 20.21
CA VAL A 178 -23.92 -17.38 19.72
C VAL A 178 -24.14 -18.86 19.46
N GLU A 179 -23.20 -19.53 18.78
CA GLU A 179 -23.27 -20.96 18.50
C GLU A 179 -23.22 -21.83 19.76
N THR A 180 -22.31 -21.54 20.69
CA THR A 180 -22.23 -22.26 21.96
C THR A 180 -23.57 -22.16 22.69
N ARG A 181 -24.18 -20.96 22.69
CA ARG A 181 -25.48 -20.76 23.32
C ARG A 181 -26.61 -21.50 22.61
N TRP A 182 -26.64 -21.42 21.28
CA TRP A 182 -27.63 -22.10 20.45
C TRP A 182 -27.53 -23.63 20.59
N ARG A 183 -26.32 -24.21 20.54
CA ARG A 183 -26.12 -25.66 20.76
C ARG A 183 -26.54 -26.11 22.16
N ALA A 184 -26.37 -25.25 23.17
CA ALA A 184 -26.72 -25.58 24.56
C ALA A 184 -28.23 -25.48 24.84
N GLU A 185 -28.92 -24.48 24.28
CA GLU A 185 -30.31 -24.18 24.62
C GLU A 185 -31.32 -24.48 23.51
N GLY A 186 -30.86 -24.76 22.28
CA GLY A 186 -31.72 -24.92 21.11
C GLY A 186 -32.39 -23.62 20.64
N ARG A 187 -31.94 -22.46 21.12
CA ARG A 187 -32.47 -21.14 20.76
C ARG A 187 -31.35 -20.12 20.58
N LEU A 188 -31.52 -19.22 19.61
CA LEU A 188 -30.57 -18.13 19.38
C LEU A 188 -30.69 -17.07 20.51
N PRO A 189 -29.56 -16.59 21.08
CA PRO A 189 -29.57 -15.49 22.04
C PRO A 189 -30.04 -14.18 21.40
N ASP A 190 -30.69 -13.33 22.18
CA ASP A 190 -31.24 -12.03 21.75
C ASP A 190 -30.37 -10.82 22.14
N SER A 191 -29.28 -11.08 22.87
CA SER A 191 -28.45 -10.05 23.51
C SER A 191 -27.07 -10.58 23.87
N ASN A 192 -26.10 -9.69 24.08
CA ASN A 192 -24.77 -10.06 24.61
C ASN A 192 -24.88 -10.82 25.93
N HIS A 193 -25.73 -10.35 26.84
CA HIS A 193 -25.93 -11.01 28.13
C HIS A 193 -26.48 -12.43 27.97
N ALA A 194 -27.47 -12.63 27.10
CA ALA A 194 -27.98 -13.96 26.80
C ALA A 194 -26.94 -14.88 26.14
N ALA A 195 -25.97 -14.31 25.41
CA ALA A 195 -24.82 -15.03 24.83
C ALA A 195 -23.64 -15.21 25.80
N GLY A 196 -23.71 -14.72 27.04
CA GLY A 196 -22.60 -14.77 28.01
C GLY A 196 -21.44 -13.82 27.68
N LEU A 197 -21.70 -12.77 26.90
CA LEU A 197 -20.73 -11.76 26.48
C LEU A 197 -20.85 -10.49 27.34
N PRO A 198 -19.75 -9.70 27.47
CA PRO A 198 -19.81 -8.38 28.10
C PRO A 198 -20.70 -7.41 27.30
N PRO A 199 -21.08 -6.26 27.89
CA PRO A 199 -21.87 -5.25 27.18
C PRO A 199 -21.17 -4.77 25.89
N PRO A 200 -21.91 -4.32 24.86
CA PRO A 200 -21.36 -4.01 23.53
C PRO A 200 -20.21 -3.00 23.52
N GLU A 201 -20.20 -2.07 24.47
CA GLU A 201 -19.16 -1.06 24.65
C GLU A 201 -17.83 -1.65 25.15
N GLY A 202 -17.84 -2.88 25.68
CA GLY A 202 -16.65 -3.63 26.07
C GLY A 202 -16.04 -4.46 24.93
N LEU A 203 -16.73 -4.55 23.78
CA LEU A 203 -16.32 -5.35 22.62
C LEU A 203 -15.92 -4.42 21.46
N THR A 204 -14.83 -3.68 21.69
CA THR A 204 -14.29 -2.68 20.74
C THR A 204 -13.04 -3.19 20.03
N GLY A 205 -12.72 -2.58 18.90
CA GLY A 205 -11.47 -2.82 18.17
C GLY A 205 -10.92 -1.51 17.60
N ASN A 206 -9.77 -1.55 16.90
CA ASN A 206 -9.15 -0.34 16.34
C ASN A 206 -10.12 0.49 15.50
N ALA A 207 -10.96 -0.17 14.69
CA ALA A 207 -11.96 0.47 13.84
C ALA A 207 -13.40 0.27 14.31
N VAL A 208 -13.64 -0.56 15.33
CA VAL A 208 -14.97 -0.98 15.79
C VAL A 208 -15.32 -0.21 17.05
N ALA A 209 -16.37 0.59 16.97
CA ALA A 209 -16.88 1.42 18.06
C ALA A 209 -17.60 0.58 19.12
N TYR A 210 -18.41 -0.37 18.65
CA TYR A 210 -19.14 -1.32 19.47
C TYR A 210 -19.53 -2.52 18.61
N SER A 211 -19.64 -3.68 19.25
CA SER A 211 -20.09 -4.91 18.61
C SER A 211 -20.92 -5.75 19.58
N GLY A 212 -21.80 -6.58 19.05
CA GLY A 212 -22.66 -7.38 19.91
C GLY A 212 -23.57 -8.33 19.16
N VAL A 213 -24.45 -8.94 19.93
CA VAL A 213 -25.51 -9.87 19.54
C VAL A 213 -26.84 -9.14 19.75
N GLY A 214 -27.64 -9.10 18.70
CA GLY A 214 -29.00 -8.58 18.72
C GLY A 214 -30.05 -9.69 18.66
N PRO A 215 -31.32 -9.34 18.37
CA PRO A 215 -32.39 -10.31 18.19
C PRO A 215 -32.03 -11.40 17.17
N ASP A 216 -32.53 -12.61 17.39
CA ASP A 216 -32.29 -13.79 16.55
C ASP A 216 -30.81 -14.13 16.38
N GLY A 217 -29.97 -13.89 17.39
CA GLY A 217 -28.54 -14.22 17.34
C GLY A 217 -27.73 -13.39 16.34
N ARG A 218 -28.29 -12.31 15.81
CA ARG A 218 -27.62 -11.46 14.80
C ARG A 218 -26.40 -10.78 15.42
N VAL A 219 -25.23 -11.08 14.89
CA VAL A 219 -23.99 -10.41 15.28
C VAL A 219 -23.90 -9.10 14.51
N TYR A 220 -23.53 -8.00 15.17
CA TYR A 220 -23.33 -6.71 14.50
C TYR A 220 -22.03 -6.05 14.94
N LEU A 221 -21.42 -5.33 14.01
CA LEU A 221 -20.23 -4.51 14.21
C LEU A 221 -20.51 -3.12 13.66
N VAL A 222 -20.23 -2.08 14.44
CA VAL A 222 -20.34 -0.69 14.00
C VAL A 222 -18.97 -0.04 13.98
N PHE A 223 -18.62 0.55 12.83
CA PHE A 223 -17.29 1.07 12.57
C PHE A 223 -17.23 2.58 12.79
N GLU A 224 -16.42 3.04 13.74
CA GLU A 224 -16.19 4.47 14.00
C GLU A 224 -14.69 4.70 14.14
N HIS A 225 -14.07 5.27 13.10
CA HIS A 225 -12.64 5.59 13.16
C HIS A 225 -12.33 6.88 12.38
N PRO A 226 -11.44 7.76 12.89
CA PRO A 226 -11.17 9.06 12.27
C PRO A 226 -10.61 8.99 10.85
N ARG A 227 -9.93 7.88 10.50
CA ARG A 227 -9.40 7.65 9.15
C ARG A 227 -10.40 6.96 8.21
N LEU A 228 -11.56 6.54 8.70
CA LEU A 228 -12.62 6.06 7.81
C LEU A 228 -13.28 7.25 7.10
N PRO A 229 -13.52 7.14 5.78
CA PRO A 229 -14.23 8.16 5.04
C PRO A 229 -15.69 8.24 5.53
N CYS A 230 -16.30 9.41 5.38
CA CYS A 230 -17.67 9.70 5.83
C CYS A 230 -18.73 8.62 5.48
N PRO A 231 -18.81 8.06 4.26
CA PRO A 231 -19.81 7.03 3.94
C PRO A 231 -19.58 5.69 4.65
N VAL A 232 -18.41 5.48 5.25
CA VAL A 232 -18.04 4.24 5.94
C VAL A 232 -18.06 4.42 7.47
N ARG A 233 -17.90 5.64 7.95
CA ARG A 233 -17.97 5.96 9.38
C ARG A 233 -19.42 5.84 9.87
N GLY A 234 -19.60 5.13 10.99
CA GLY A 234 -20.90 4.74 11.51
C GLY A 234 -21.55 3.59 10.72
N ALA A 235 -20.90 3.05 9.70
CA ALA A 235 -21.46 1.92 8.94
C ALA A 235 -21.54 0.67 9.82
N ARG A 236 -22.55 -0.14 9.53
CA ARG A 236 -22.84 -1.39 10.24
C ARG A 236 -22.63 -2.59 9.31
N ILE A 237 -22.00 -3.62 9.84
CA ILE A 237 -22.01 -4.98 9.28
C ILE A 237 -22.84 -5.84 10.21
N GLU A 238 -23.76 -6.61 9.66
CA GLU A 238 -24.54 -7.62 10.38
C GLU A 238 -24.21 -9.01 9.83
N LEU A 239 -23.98 -9.97 10.72
CA LEU A 239 -23.84 -11.38 10.40
C LEU A 239 -25.08 -12.09 10.93
N VAL A 240 -25.88 -12.61 10.01
CA VAL A 240 -27.17 -13.24 10.29
C VAL A 240 -26.95 -14.75 10.31
N PRO A 241 -27.22 -15.43 11.44
CA PRO A 241 -27.19 -16.88 11.47
C PRO A 241 -28.36 -17.46 10.67
N GLU A 242 -28.09 -18.49 9.87
CA GLU A 242 -29.04 -19.28 9.11
C GLU A 242 -28.89 -20.74 9.56
N GLU A 243 -29.93 -21.27 10.19
CA GLU A 243 -29.92 -22.65 10.68
C GLU A 243 -29.93 -23.64 9.51
N THR A 244 -28.94 -24.55 9.48
CA THR A 244 -28.83 -25.61 8.47
C THR A 244 -28.60 -26.95 9.17
N GLY A 245 -29.70 -27.57 9.61
CA GLY A 245 -29.64 -28.82 10.37
C GLY A 245 -29.03 -28.61 11.76
N SER A 246 -27.85 -29.19 12.00
CA SER A 246 -27.13 -29.08 13.28
C SER A 246 -26.07 -27.97 13.33
N ASP A 247 -25.97 -27.16 12.26
CA ASP A 247 -24.99 -26.10 12.13
C ASP A 247 -25.64 -24.75 11.84
N LEU A 248 -24.90 -23.68 12.12
CA LEU A 248 -25.24 -22.31 11.73
C LEU A 248 -24.35 -21.88 10.55
N LEU A 249 -25.00 -21.43 9.47
CA LEU A 249 -24.34 -20.69 8.39
C LEU A 249 -24.46 -19.19 8.68
N TRP A 250 -23.44 -18.41 8.33
CA TRP A 250 -23.45 -16.98 8.62
C TRP A 250 -23.51 -16.17 7.33
N ARG A 251 -24.59 -15.43 7.14
CA ARG A 251 -24.76 -14.51 6.01
C ARG A 251 -24.40 -13.10 6.42
N CYS A 252 -23.46 -12.48 5.71
CA CYS A 252 -23.14 -11.08 5.91
C CYS A 252 -24.12 -10.15 5.18
N VAL A 253 -24.63 -9.15 5.90
CA VAL A 253 -25.52 -8.09 5.40
C VAL A 253 -24.87 -6.74 5.72
N THR A 254 -24.68 -5.90 4.70
CA THR A 254 -24.09 -4.57 4.88
C THR A 254 -24.50 -3.59 3.79
N ALA A 255 -24.60 -2.31 4.13
CA ALA A 255 -24.79 -1.21 3.19
C ALA A 255 -23.45 -0.62 2.68
N LEU A 256 -22.32 -1.21 3.06
CA LEU A 256 -21.00 -0.74 2.64
C LEU A 256 -20.81 -0.79 1.11
N PRO A 257 -20.15 0.22 0.51
CA PRO A 257 -19.75 0.17 -0.90
C PRO A 257 -18.91 -1.07 -1.19
N GLU A 258 -19.10 -1.70 -2.35
CA GLU A 258 -18.39 -2.92 -2.74
C GLU A 258 -16.86 -2.79 -2.64
N ALA A 259 -16.33 -1.62 -3.01
CA ALA A 259 -14.91 -1.31 -2.92
C ALA A 259 -14.32 -1.45 -1.51
N VAL A 260 -15.12 -1.33 -0.44
CA VAL A 260 -14.63 -1.41 0.96
C VAL A 260 -15.18 -2.61 1.72
N ARG A 261 -16.07 -3.42 1.12
CA ARG A 261 -16.58 -4.63 1.80
C ARG A 261 -15.44 -5.60 2.10
N PRO A 262 -15.39 -6.19 3.31
CA PRO A 262 -14.40 -7.21 3.63
C PRO A 262 -14.69 -8.49 2.83
N HIS A 263 -13.68 -9.33 2.65
CA HIS A 263 -13.78 -10.57 1.88
C HIS A 263 -14.96 -11.46 2.31
N ALA A 264 -15.14 -11.63 3.62
CA ALA A 264 -16.22 -12.42 4.22
C ALA A 264 -17.64 -11.95 3.87
N CYS A 265 -17.79 -10.73 3.34
CA CYS A 265 -19.07 -10.14 2.94
C CYS A 265 -19.26 -10.05 1.42
N ARG A 266 -18.30 -10.57 0.65
CA ARG A 266 -18.39 -10.66 -0.82
C ARG A 266 -18.78 -12.06 -1.28
N GLU A 267 -18.37 -13.05 -0.51
CA GLU A 267 -18.65 -14.45 -0.80
C GLU A 267 -20.05 -14.85 -0.33
N PRO A 268 -20.71 -15.79 -1.03
CA PRO A 268 -21.90 -16.43 -0.50
C PRO A 268 -21.60 -17.12 0.85
N PRO A 269 -22.58 -17.24 1.75
CA PRO A 269 -22.39 -17.84 3.06
C PRO A 269 -21.78 -19.25 2.92
N ALA A 270 -20.59 -19.43 3.50
CA ALA A 270 -19.91 -20.72 3.57
C ALA A 270 -20.12 -21.36 4.95
N PRO A 271 -20.17 -22.70 5.06
CA PRO A 271 -20.21 -23.38 6.35
C PRO A 271 -18.99 -23.08 7.19
N LEU A 272 -19.16 -22.78 8.49
CA LEU A 272 -18.03 -22.53 9.38
C LEU A 272 -17.06 -23.71 9.51
N SER A 273 -17.54 -24.92 9.25
CA SER A 273 -16.71 -26.11 9.13
C SER A 273 -15.62 -25.98 8.05
N SER A 274 -15.73 -25.05 7.09
CA SER A 274 -14.65 -24.74 6.14
C SER A 274 -13.68 -23.65 6.60
N VAL A 275 -14.04 -22.81 7.58
CA VAL A 275 -13.21 -21.68 8.04
C VAL A 275 -12.13 -22.13 9.04
N GLY A 276 -12.30 -23.28 9.69
CA GLY A 276 -11.33 -23.88 10.61
C GLY A 276 -10.05 -24.43 9.96
N ALA A 277 -9.91 -24.38 8.63
CA ALA A 277 -8.68 -24.75 7.92
C ALA A 277 -7.84 -23.53 7.48
N ALA A 278 -8.19 -22.32 7.94
CA ALA A 278 -7.31 -21.17 7.81
C ALA A 278 -6.03 -21.45 8.61
N SER A 279 -4.96 -21.77 7.89
CA SER A 279 -3.58 -21.95 8.34
C SER A 279 -3.29 -21.19 9.63
N THR A 280 -3.09 -21.93 10.72
CA THR A 280 -2.48 -21.39 11.94
C THR A 280 -1.22 -20.63 11.54
N PRO A 281 -1.14 -19.30 11.76
CA PRO A 281 0.14 -18.60 11.62
C PRO A 281 1.10 -19.24 12.62
N ASP A 282 2.27 -19.68 12.13
CA ASP A 282 3.33 -20.28 12.94
C ASP A 282 3.52 -19.49 14.25
N ALA A 283 3.31 -20.17 15.38
CA ALA A 283 3.29 -19.59 16.72
C ALA A 283 4.67 -19.16 17.26
N SER A 284 5.65 -18.88 16.39
CA SER A 284 7.04 -18.60 16.79
C SER A 284 7.36 -17.14 17.14
N GLY A 285 6.36 -16.27 17.36
CA GLY A 285 6.60 -14.82 17.45
C GLY A 285 5.88 -14.01 18.54
N LEU A 286 5.22 -14.62 19.53
CA LEU A 286 4.50 -13.87 20.57
C LEU A 286 5.43 -13.52 21.75
N GLN A 287 6.01 -12.32 21.70
CA GLN A 287 6.61 -11.65 22.86
C GLN A 287 5.50 -10.92 23.63
N PRO A 288 5.35 -11.12 24.96
CA PRO A 288 4.32 -10.47 25.75
C PRO A 288 4.68 -8.99 26.01
N SER A 289 3.90 -8.06 25.45
CA SER A 289 3.93 -6.65 25.86
C SER A 289 2.97 -6.44 27.03
N ALA A 290 3.53 -6.19 28.21
CA ALA A 290 2.78 -5.78 29.39
C ALA A 290 2.16 -4.39 29.16
N GLY A 291 0.83 -4.33 29.11
CA GLY A 291 0.06 -3.09 29.02
C GLY A 291 -0.30 -2.55 30.41
N ALA A 292 0.16 -1.34 30.72
CA ALA A 292 -0.25 -0.57 31.88
C ALA A 292 -1.71 -0.10 31.72
N ALA A 293 -2.54 -0.36 32.73
CA ALA A 293 -3.90 0.12 32.81
C ALA A 293 -3.93 1.64 33.06
N VAL A 294 -4.46 2.40 32.09
CA VAL A 294 -4.81 3.82 32.26
C VAL A 294 -6.32 3.91 32.39
N ALA A 295 -6.80 4.09 33.62
CA ALA A 295 -8.18 4.44 33.90
C ALA A 295 -8.41 5.93 33.57
N GLY A 296 -8.94 6.21 32.38
CA GLY A 296 -9.39 7.54 31.99
C GLY A 296 -10.90 7.51 31.74
N GLY A 297 -11.67 8.18 32.60
CA GLY A 297 -13.12 8.37 32.40
C GLY A 297 -13.39 9.13 31.11
N MET A 298 -13.95 8.44 30.12
CA MET A 298 -14.26 9.00 28.81
C MET A 298 -15.72 9.43 28.77
N LEU A 299 -15.96 10.74 28.64
CA LEU A 299 -17.28 11.31 28.39
C LEU A 299 -17.83 10.81 27.04
N PRO A 300 -19.15 10.61 26.89
CA PRO A 300 -19.76 10.13 25.65
C PRO A 300 -19.52 11.16 24.53
N ARG A 301 -18.69 10.78 23.55
CA ARG A 301 -18.48 11.56 22.32
C ARG A 301 -19.73 11.45 21.47
N ARG A 302 -20.41 12.58 21.23
CA ARG A 302 -21.53 12.64 20.27
C ARG A 302 -21.04 12.17 18.89
N PRO A 303 -21.76 11.28 18.20
CA PRO A 303 -21.42 10.86 16.85
C PRO A 303 -21.39 12.09 15.94
N GLY A 304 -20.27 12.31 15.28
CA GLY A 304 -20.12 13.39 14.31
C GLY A 304 -20.98 13.07 13.10
N VAL A 305 -22.13 13.73 12.98
CA VAL A 305 -23.01 13.60 11.82
C VAL A 305 -22.21 14.00 10.58
N CYS A 306 -21.94 13.04 9.70
CA CYS A 306 -21.35 13.33 8.40
C CYS A 306 -22.37 14.15 7.62
N GLY A 307 -22.09 15.44 7.44
CA GLY A 307 -22.99 16.36 6.74
C GLY A 307 -23.28 15.86 5.34
N THR A 308 -24.55 15.61 5.05
CA THR A 308 -25.03 15.37 3.69
C THR A 308 -24.88 16.67 2.91
N MET A 309 -23.89 16.75 2.01
CA MET A 309 -23.89 17.81 0.99
C MET A 309 -25.07 17.55 0.05
N GLY A 310 -26.14 18.32 0.22
CA GLY A 310 -27.27 18.33 -0.71
C GLY A 310 -26.85 18.91 -2.07
N PRO A 311 -27.46 18.47 -3.19
CA PRO A 311 -27.22 19.07 -4.49
C PRO A 311 -27.80 20.50 -4.51
N ALA A 312 -26.96 21.47 -4.92
CA ALA A 312 -27.37 22.85 -5.19
C ALA A 312 -27.84 23.00 -6.65
#